data_AF-A0A0G4KUB0-F1
#
_entry.id   AF-A0A0G4KUB0-F1
#
_cell.length_a   1.000
_cell.length_b   1.000
_cell.length_c   1.000
_cell.angle_alpha   90.00
_cell.angle_beta   90.00
_cell.angle_gamma   90.00
#
_symmetry.space_group_name_H-M   'P 1'
#
loop_
_entity.id
_entity.type
_entity.pdbx_description
1 polymer ?
#
loop_
_entity_poly.entity_id
_entity_poly.type
_entity_poly.pdbx_seq_one_letter_code
_entity_poly.pdbx_strand_id
1 'polypeptide(L)'
;MALISTRTIITSLCFFHITLGFYFLTNPSTIADQGLVFILGGSMGMPSDRSFESRSAPLAFVAALLIFMGISDLMTLSMPEEISLLYYWGTQAPLRLSIALAFVFYTLIAGPSSPLYREGSMRDAVRSHNPHYTPSAWGGDGWKNSVFFTFMFVEMVSWFWAWVTLREERTEVVKKSLKQSNSSLRNMD
;
A
#
# COMPACT_ATOMS: atom_id res chain seq x y z
N MET A 1 -9.59 -20.05 12.24
CA MET A 1 -10.69 -19.18 12.74
C MET A 1 -10.16 -17.75 12.76
N ALA A 2 -10.05 -17.11 11.61
CA ALA A 2 -9.68 -15.69 11.56
C ALA A 2 -10.92 -14.86 11.94
N LEU A 3 -10.78 -13.94 12.88
CA LEU A 3 -11.89 -13.07 13.33
C LEU A 3 -12.37 -12.10 12.24
N ILE A 4 -11.54 -11.87 11.20
CA ILE A 4 -11.81 -10.97 10.08
C ILE A 4 -11.50 -11.75 8.81
N SER A 5 -12.46 -11.78 7.87
CA SER A 5 -12.28 -12.47 6.59
C SER A 5 -11.42 -11.65 5.62
N THR A 6 -10.69 -12.33 4.73
CA THR A 6 -9.90 -11.66 3.68
C THR A 6 -10.78 -10.72 2.84
N ARG A 7 -12.04 -11.12 2.56
CA ARG A 7 -12.99 -10.27 1.83
C ARG A 7 -13.24 -8.94 2.54
N THR A 8 -13.36 -8.95 3.86
CA THR A 8 -13.56 -7.75 4.68
C THR A 8 -12.33 -6.86 4.64
N ILE A 9 -11.12 -7.44 4.74
CA ILE A 9 -9.85 -6.70 4.64
C ILE A 9 -9.75 -6.01 3.28
N ILE A 10 -9.91 -6.75 2.18
CA ILE A 10 -9.81 -6.18 0.83
C ILE A 10 -10.90 -5.12 0.61
N THR A 11 -12.14 -5.36 1.06
CA THR A 11 -13.23 -4.37 0.98
C THR A 11 -12.85 -3.06 1.70
N SER A 12 -12.29 -3.16 2.91
CA SER A 12 -11.82 -1.98 3.64
C SER A 12 -10.71 -1.23 2.90
N LEU A 13 -9.82 -1.97 2.22
CA LEU A 13 -8.77 -1.41 1.38
C LEU A 13 -9.33 -0.71 0.14
N CYS A 14 -10.32 -1.29 -0.53
CA CYS A 14 -11.01 -0.65 -1.65
C CYS A 14 -11.60 0.71 -1.23
N PHE A 15 -12.31 0.74 -0.10
CA PHE A 15 -12.86 1.98 0.43
C PHE A 15 -11.77 2.98 0.80
N PHE A 16 -10.68 2.53 1.42
CA PHE A 16 -9.53 3.36 1.71
C PHE A 16 -8.97 4.03 0.44
N HIS A 17 -8.76 3.29 -0.65
CA HIS A 17 -8.28 3.83 -1.93
C HIS A 17 -9.26 4.85 -2.55
N ILE A 18 -10.57 4.55 -2.52
CA ILE A 18 -11.61 5.45 -3.04
C ILE A 18 -11.65 6.75 -2.21
N THR A 19 -11.62 6.63 -0.88
CA THR A 19 -11.60 7.78 0.02
C THR A 19 -10.34 8.63 -0.16
N LEU A 20 -9.17 7.99 -0.32
CA LEU A 20 -7.91 8.70 -0.58
C LEU A 20 -7.98 9.47 -1.91
N GLY A 21 -8.48 8.84 -2.97
CA GLY A 21 -8.69 9.50 -4.26
C GLY A 21 -9.66 10.68 -4.16
N PHE A 22 -10.75 10.55 -3.40
CA PHE A 22 -11.67 11.65 -3.15
C PHE A 22 -11.00 12.84 -2.44
N TYR A 23 -10.18 12.58 -1.41
CA TYR A 23 -9.45 13.64 -0.71
C TYR A 23 -8.37 14.30 -1.57
N PHE A 24 -7.68 13.54 -2.42
CA PHE A 24 -6.73 14.11 -3.39
C PHE A 24 -7.39 15.07 -4.39
N LEU A 25 -8.65 14.83 -4.78
CA LEU A 25 -9.40 15.75 -5.66
C LEU A 25 -9.94 16.98 -4.93
N THR A 26 -10.41 16.80 -3.69
CA THR A 26 -11.12 17.85 -2.96
C THR A 26 -10.18 18.73 -2.17
N ASN A 27 -9.40 18.16 -1.25
CA ASN A 27 -8.51 18.86 -0.34
C ASN A 27 -7.28 17.98 -0.01
N PRO A 28 -6.22 18.00 -0.83
CA PRO A 28 -5.06 17.14 -0.62
C PRO A 28 -4.25 17.45 0.64
N SER A 29 -4.38 18.67 1.19
CA SER A 29 -3.74 19.07 2.44
C SER A 29 -4.21 18.24 3.63
N THR A 30 -5.46 17.75 3.63
CA THR A 30 -5.98 16.93 4.73
C THR A 30 -5.26 15.59 4.87
N ILE A 31 -4.63 15.11 3.79
CA ILE A 31 -3.81 13.89 3.79
C ILE A 31 -2.41 14.22 4.30
N ALA A 32 -1.82 15.33 3.85
CA ALA A 32 -0.50 15.77 4.29
C ALA A 32 -0.44 16.07 5.79
N ASP A 33 -1.52 16.61 6.34
CA ASP A 33 -1.65 16.99 7.76
C ASP A 33 -2.03 15.82 8.68
N GLN A 34 -2.15 14.60 8.16
CA GLN A 34 -2.44 13.43 8.99
C GLN A 34 -1.30 13.15 9.97
N GLY A 35 -1.65 12.92 11.24
CA GLY A 35 -0.66 12.59 12.28
C GLY A 35 0.19 11.36 11.95
N LEU A 36 -0.38 10.39 11.22
CA LEU A 36 0.34 9.22 10.74
C LEU A 36 1.45 9.60 9.73
N VAL A 37 1.15 10.51 8.79
CA VAL A 37 2.14 11.04 7.82
C VAL A 37 3.22 11.82 8.53
N PHE A 38 2.86 12.64 9.53
CA PHE A 38 3.82 13.39 10.32
C PHE A 38 4.77 12.48 11.11
N ILE A 39 4.25 11.45 11.79
CA ILE A 39 5.06 10.54 12.61
C ILE A 39 5.95 9.67 11.73
N LEU A 40 5.39 9.02 10.70
CA LEU A 40 6.16 8.13 9.83
C LEU A 40 7.13 8.90 8.94
N GLY A 41 6.68 9.97 8.28
CA GLY A 41 7.53 10.83 7.47
C GLY A 41 8.63 11.51 8.29
N GLY A 42 8.28 12.01 9.48
CA GLY A 42 9.23 12.61 10.42
C GLY A 42 10.25 11.62 10.95
N SER A 43 9.86 10.37 11.24
CA SER A 43 10.78 9.31 11.66
C SER A 43 11.84 8.99 10.59
N MET A 44 11.49 9.15 9.32
CA MET A 44 12.39 9.01 8.19
C MET A 44 13.08 10.31 7.78
N GLY A 45 12.85 11.42 8.46
CA GLY A 45 13.45 12.71 8.12
C GLY A 45 13.07 13.22 6.72
N MET A 46 11.93 12.78 6.17
CA MET A 46 11.46 13.27 4.88
C MET A 46 10.78 14.62 5.04
N PRO A 47 11.10 15.60 4.17
CA PRO A 47 10.48 16.92 4.22
C PRO A 47 8.99 16.85 3.85
N SER A 48 8.18 17.68 4.50
CA SER A 48 6.81 17.96 4.08
C SER A 48 6.86 18.83 2.83
N ASP A 49 6.34 18.30 1.72
CA ASP A 49 6.34 19.01 0.44
C ASP A 49 5.05 19.82 0.28
N ARG A 50 5.22 21.09 -0.14
CA ARG A 50 4.11 22.01 -0.43
C ARG A 50 3.30 21.61 -1.66
N SER A 51 3.78 20.64 -2.44
CA SER A 51 3.07 20.07 -3.59
C SER A 51 1.69 19.49 -3.25
N PHE A 52 1.41 19.20 -1.98
CA PHE A 52 0.11 18.73 -1.49
C PHE A 52 -0.80 19.84 -0.93
N GLU A 53 -0.36 21.10 -0.91
CA GLU A 53 -1.19 22.25 -0.45
C GLU A 53 -2.16 22.74 -1.54
N SER A 54 -1.87 22.46 -2.81
CA SER A 54 -2.68 22.92 -3.95
C SER A 54 -3.17 21.75 -4.80
N ARG A 55 -4.34 21.94 -5.42
CA ARG A 55 -4.89 20.99 -6.40
C ARG A 55 -4.08 21.07 -7.67
N SER A 56 -3.54 19.94 -8.11
CA SER A 56 -2.68 19.85 -9.30
C SER A 56 -3.17 18.75 -10.26
N ALA A 57 -2.87 18.91 -11.56
CA ALA A 57 -3.26 17.94 -12.57
C ALA A 57 -2.68 16.52 -12.33
N PRO A 58 -1.41 16.36 -11.90
CA PRO A 58 -0.86 15.04 -11.56
C PRO A 58 -1.61 14.38 -10.40
N LEU A 59 -2.00 15.17 -9.40
CA LEU A 59 -2.72 14.67 -8.24
C LEU A 59 -4.14 14.21 -8.58
N ALA A 60 -4.82 14.96 -9.45
CA ALA A 60 -6.12 14.57 -9.99
C ALA A 60 -6.03 13.26 -10.81
N PHE A 61 -4.96 13.08 -11.58
CA PHE A 61 -4.72 11.83 -12.32
C PHE A 61 -4.48 10.65 -11.38
N VAL A 62 -3.64 10.81 -10.35
CA VAL A 62 -3.41 9.78 -9.32
C VAL A 62 -4.71 9.45 -8.58
N ALA A 63 -5.52 10.45 -8.24
CA ALA A 63 -6.81 10.24 -7.62
C ALA A 63 -7.75 9.39 -8.47
N ALA A 64 -7.81 9.67 -9.78
CA ALA A 64 -8.60 8.87 -10.71
C ALA A 64 -8.11 7.41 -10.78
N LEU A 65 -6.79 7.19 -10.77
CA LEU A 65 -6.21 5.84 -10.75
C LEU A 65 -6.53 5.08 -9.45
N LEU A 66 -6.48 5.76 -8.30
CA LEU A 66 -6.82 5.15 -7.00
C LEU A 66 -8.30 4.76 -6.92
N ILE A 67 -9.19 5.63 -7.39
CA ILE A 67 -10.63 5.33 -7.46
C ILE A 67 -10.88 4.16 -8.42
N PHE A 68 -10.26 4.20 -9.60
CA PHE A 68 -10.36 3.11 -10.57
C PHE A 68 -9.88 1.78 -9.97
N MET A 69 -8.73 1.79 -9.28
CA MET A 69 -8.19 0.61 -8.61
C MET A 69 -9.14 0.09 -7.52
N GLY A 70 -9.65 0.96 -6.64
CA GLY A 70 -10.58 0.57 -5.59
C GLY A 70 -11.89 -0.02 -6.12
N ILE A 71 -12.44 0.56 -7.20
CA ILE A 71 -13.66 0.03 -7.86
C ILE A 71 -13.36 -1.32 -8.53
N SER A 72 -12.25 -1.44 -9.25
CA SER A 72 -11.84 -2.70 -9.91
C SER A 72 -11.66 -3.84 -8.90
N ASP A 73 -11.05 -3.55 -7.76
CA ASP A 73 -10.86 -4.52 -6.69
C ASP A 73 -12.19 -4.93 -6.06
N LEU A 74 -13.11 -3.97 -5.87
CA LEU A 74 -14.46 -4.23 -5.36
C LEU A 74 -15.26 -5.13 -6.31
N MET A 75 -15.14 -4.91 -7.63
CA MET A 75 -15.77 -5.78 -8.64
C MET A 75 -15.20 -7.20 -8.60
N THR A 76 -13.92 -7.35 -8.31
CA THR A 76 -13.30 -8.69 -8.20
C THR A 76 -13.79 -9.49 -6.99
N LEU A 77 -14.24 -8.79 -5.94
CA LEU A 77 -14.91 -9.41 -4.79
C LEU A 77 -16.36 -9.83 -5.06
N SER A 78 -16.94 -9.46 -6.20
CA SER A 78 -18.27 -9.93 -6.64
C SER A 78 -18.21 -11.32 -7.30
N MET A 79 -17.00 -11.80 -7.65
CA MET A 79 -16.82 -13.15 -8.20
C MET A 79 -17.00 -14.24 -7.13
N PRO A 80 -17.32 -15.49 -7.51
CA PRO A 80 -17.40 -16.61 -6.59
C PRO A 80 -16.13 -16.74 -5.74
N GLU A 81 -16.31 -17.03 -4.45
CA GLU A 81 -15.26 -17.01 -3.43
C GLU A 81 -14.09 -17.93 -3.79
N GLU A 82 -14.38 -19.11 -4.34
CA GLU A 82 -13.35 -20.07 -4.76
C GLU A 82 -12.46 -19.48 -5.86
N ILE A 83 -13.05 -18.86 -6.88
CA ILE A 83 -12.29 -18.34 -8.03
C ILE A 83 -11.52 -17.08 -7.62
N SER A 84 -12.19 -16.18 -6.90
CA SER A 84 -11.63 -14.91 -6.44
C SER A 84 -10.48 -15.15 -5.46
N LEU A 85 -10.72 -15.94 -4.40
CA LEU A 85 -9.71 -16.18 -3.38
C LEU A 85 -8.60 -17.12 -3.83
N LEU A 86 -8.86 -18.19 -4.62
CA LEU A 86 -7.83 -19.17 -5.03
C LEU A 86 -7.04 -18.84 -6.30
N TYR A 87 -7.58 -18.10 -7.26
CA TYR A 87 -6.85 -17.81 -8.50
C TYR A 87 -6.38 -16.38 -8.57
N TYR A 88 -7.28 -15.42 -8.36
CA TYR A 88 -6.94 -14.01 -8.47
C TYR A 88 -6.10 -13.53 -7.28
N TRP A 89 -6.69 -13.54 -6.07
CA TRP A 89 -6.11 -12.83 -4.94
C TRP A 89 -4.82 -13.44 -4.38
N GLY A 90 -4.54 -14.72 -4.61
CA GLY A 90 -3.28 -15.30 -4.08
C GLY A 90 -2.08 -15.14 -4.98
N THR A 91 -2.27 -14.69 -6.23
CA THR A 91 -1.16 -14.15 -7.02
C THR A 91 -1.11 -12.64 -6.89
N GLN A 92 -2.28 -11.99 -6.80
CA GLN A 92 -2.40 -10.53 -6.79
C GLN A 92 -1.92 -9.89 -5.48
N ALA A 93 -2.34 -10.42 -4.32
CA ALA A 93 -1.93 -9.90 -3.01
C ALA A 93 -0.41 -9.92 -2.77
N PRO A 94 0.33 -11.02 -3.02
CA PRO A 94 1.79 -11.01 -2.83
C PRO A 94 2.51 -10.13 -3.86
N LEU A 95 1.96 -9.98 -5.08
CA LEU A 95 2.50 -9.06 -6.07
C LEU A 95 2.40 -7.61 -5.58
N ARG A 96 1.22 -7.19 -5.11
CA ARG A 96 1.03 -5.83 -4.55
C ARG A 96 1.90 -5.59 -3.32
N LEU A 97 2.01 -6.57 -2.43
CA LEU A 97 2.94 -6.51 -1.31
C LEU A 97 4.38 -6.31 -1.79
N SER A 98 4.83 -7.07 -2.79
CA SER A 98 6.20 -6.98 -3.31
C SER A 98 6.49 -5.62 -3.93
N ILE A 99 5.53 -5.05 -4.66
CA ILE A 99 5.63 -3.71 -5.23
C ILE A 99 5.69 -2.65 -4.13
N ALA A 100 4.79 -2.70 -3.15
CA ALA A 100 4.78 -1.77 -2.03
C ALA A 100 6.09 -1.84 -1.22
N LEU A 101 6.58 -3.05 -0.96
CA LEU A 101 7.86 -3.30 -0.31
C LEU A 101 9.03 -2.71 -1.12
N ALA A 102 9.04 -2.87 -2.44
CA ALA A 102 10.06 -2.30 -3.30
C ALA A 102 10.07 -0.75 -3.24
N PHE A 103 8.91 -0.11 -3.21
CA PHE A 103 8.82 1.34 -3.06
C PHE A 103 9.23 1.84 -1.67
N VAL A 104 8.85 1.13 -0.61
CA VAL A 104 9.33 1.41 0.76
C VAL A 104 10.85 1.27 0.83
N PHE A 105 11.40 0.22 0.25
CA PHE A 105 12.85 0.02 0.19
C PHE A 105 13.56 1.09 -0.63
N TYR A 106 13.00 1.46 -1.78
CA TYR A 106 13.52 2.55 -2.62
C TYR A 106 13.56 3.88 -1.87
N THR A 107 12.48 4.24 -1.17
CA THR A 107 12.40 5.49 -0.39
C THR A 107 13.35 5.49 0.81
N LEU A 108 13.62 4.34 1.42
CA LEU A 108 14.63 4.20 2.49
C LEU A 108 16.06 4.38 1.99
N ILE A 109 16.39 3.85 0.79
CA ILE A 109 17.75 3.89 0.23
C ILE A 109 18.04 5.19 -0.51
N ALA A 110 17.06 5.73 -1.23
CA ALA A 110 17.20 6.94 -2.03
C ALA A 110 16.76 8.21 -1.26
N GLY A 111 16.23 8.05 -0.05
CA GLY A 111 15.75 9.15 0.80
C GLY A 111 16.89 10.01 1.37
N PRO A 112 16.59 11.25 1.82
CA PRO A 112 17.59 12.18 2.38
C PRO A 112 18.33 11.66 3.62
N SER A 113 17.74 10.67 4.30
CA SER A 113 18.20 10.00 5.52
C SER A 113 18.91 8.66 5.26
N SER A 114 19.15 8.33 3.99
CA SER A 114 19.82 7.10 3.60
C SER A 114 21.21 6.98 4.25
N PRO A 115 21.55 5.80 4.82
CA PRO A 115 22.89 5.54 5.36
C PRO A 115 24.01 5.71 4.33
N LEU A 116 23.70 5.59 3.03
CA LEU A 116 24.65 5.73 1.93
C LEU A 116 25.06 7.18 1.65
N TYR A 117 24.22 8.16 2.01
CA TYR A 117 24.52 9.60 1.88
C TYR A 117 24.93 10.23 3.21
N ARG A 118 25.15 9.41 4.25
CA ARG A 118 25.58 9.83 5.59
C ARG A 118 27.10 9.97 5.66
N GLU A 119 27.68 10.80 4.78
CA GLU A 119 29.08 11.18 4.83
C GLU A 119 29.17 12.64 5.34
N GLY A 120 28.91 12.82 6.63
CA GLY A 120 28.89 14.15 7.25
C GLY A 120 28.68 14.09 8.76
N SER A 121 29.54 14.78 9.51
CA SER A 121 29.66 14.68 10.96
C SER A 121 28.35 14.96 11.73
N MET A 122 28.20 14.30 12.89
CA MET A 122 27.07 14.41 13.83
C MET A 122 26.73 15.86 14.29
N ARG A 123 27.54 16.86 13.92
CA ARG A 123 27.38 18.27 14.30
C ARG A 123 26.44 19.06 13.36
N ASP A 124 26.15 18.54 12.17
CA ASP A 124 25.31 19.23 11.16
C ASP A 124 23.83 18.85 11.19
N ALA A 125 23.41 17.95 12.07
CA ALA A 125 22.02 17.50 12.20
C ALA A 125 21.01 18.63 12.55
N VAL A 126 21.50 19.80 12.97
CA VAL A 126 20.68 20.99 13.31
C VAL A 126 20.39 21.86 12.08
N ARG A 127 21.08 21.66 10.95
CA ARG A 127 20.83 22.39 9.68
C ARG A 127 20.16 21.45 8.68
N SER A 128 18.85 21.57 8.58
CA SER A 128 17.90 20.65 7.93
C SER A 128 17.97 20.53 6.41
N HIS A 129 19.13 20.63 5.77
CA HIS A 129 19.30 20.36 4.35
C HIS A 129 20.61 19.61 4.15
N ASN A 130 20.52 18.32 3.82
CA ASN A 130 21.67 17.48 3.54
C ASN A 130 22.37 18.04 2.28
N PRO A 131 23.57 18.66 2.38
CA PRO A 131 24.19 19.41 1.28
C PRO A 131 24.65 18.52 0.11
N HIS A 132 24.65 17.20 0.30
CA HIS A 132 24.97 16.19 -0.71
C HIS A 132 23.75 15.60 -1.42
N TYR A 133 22.53 16.10 -1.17
CA TYR A 133 21.37 15.68 -1.93
C TYR A 133 21.45 16.24 -3.35
N THR A 134 21.86 15.40 -4.30
CA THR A 134 21.76 15.73 -5.73
C THR A 134 20.35 15.36 -6.20
N PRO A 135 19.50 16.35 -6.55
CA PRO A 135 18.21 16.05 -7.12
C PRO A 135 18.40 15.25 -8.40
N SER A 136 17.71 14.12 -8.49
CA SER A 136 17.87 13.24 -9.64
C SER A 136 17.25 13.90 -10.87
N ALA A 137 17.94 13.85 -12.02
CA ALA A 137 17.53 14.56 -13.26
C ALA A 137 16.23 14.01 -13.90
N TRP A 138 15.64 12.99 -13.29
CA TRP A 138 14.40 12.34 -13.67
C TRP A 138 13.39 12.47 -12.52
N GLY A 139 12.08 12.37 -12.80
CA GLY A 139 10.99 12.64 -11.84
C GLY A 139 10.93 11.74 -10.59
N GLY A 140 11.92 10.88 -10.35
CA GLY A 140 12.04 10.03 -9.16
C GLY A 140 12.21 10.81 -7.85
N ASP A 141 12.56 12.09 -7.92
CA ASP A 141 12.55 12.99 -6.75
C ASP A 141 11.15 13.23 -6.20
N GLY A 142 10.11 13.17 -7.04
CA GLY A 142 8.71 13.31 -6.60
C GLY A 142 8.21 12.15 -5.72
N TRP A 143 8.92 11.03 -5.69
CA TRP A 143 8.58 9.88 -4.84
C TRP A 143 9.23 9.96 -3.44
N LYS A 144 10.14 10.90 -3.21
CA LYS A 144 10.84 11.10 -1.93
C LYS A 144 10.03 12.01 -1.01
N ASN A 145 8.75 11.69 -0.85
CA ASN A 145 7.79 12.50 -0.11
C ASN A 145 7.23 11.74 1.11
N SER A 146 7.02 12.45 2.23
CA SER A 146 6.45 11.88 3.45
C SER A 146 5.08 11.22 3.25
N VAL A 147 4.19 11.82 2.44
CA VAL A 147 2.88 11.29 2.07
C VAL A 147 3.03 10.02 1.25
N PHE A 148 3.89 10.03 0.23
CA PHE A 148 4.10 8.87 -0.65
C PHE A 148 4.69 7.68 0.12
N PHE A 149 5.72 7.92 0.93
CA PHE A 149 6.29 6.90 1.79
C PHE A 149 5.25 6.31 2.75
N THR A 150 4.52 7.18 3.44
CA THR A 150 3.49 6.76 4.39
C THR A 150 2.42 5.92 3.72
N PHE A 151 1.96 6.33 2.54
CA PHE A 151 1.01 5.58 1.74
C PHE A 151 1.56 4.19 1.38
N MET A 152 2.77 4.11 0.84
CA MET A 152 3.39 2.83 0.47
C MET A 152 3.66 1.92 1.66
N PHE A 153 4.01 2.49 2.82
CA PHE A 153 4.19 1.75 4.06
C PHE A 153 2.87 1.17 4.58
N VAL A 154 1.81 1.98 4.61
CA VAL A 154 0.47 1.51 4.99
C VAL A 154 -0.03 0.44 4.02
N GLU A 155 0.19 0.61 2.72
CA GLU A 155 -0.13 -0.40 1.72
C GLU A 155 0.65 -1.70 1.93
N MET A 156 1.96 -1.62 2.22
CA MET A 156 2.77 -2.80 2.51
C MET A 156 2.22 -3.58 3.71
N VAL A 157 1.94 -2.91 4.82
CA VAL A 157 1.40 -3.55 6.04
C VAL A 157 0.02 -4.16 5.75
N SER A 158 -0.82 -3.44 5.01
CA SER A 158 -2.18 -3.88 4.69
C SER A 158 -2.21 -5.10 3.76
N TRP A 159 -1.40 -5.09 2.70
CA TRP A 159 -1.27 -6.25 1.80
C TRP A 159 -0.59 -7.43 2.47
N PHE A 160 0.38 -7.19 3.37
CA PHE A 160 0.98 -8.25 4.17
C PHE A 160 -0.09 -8.93 5.03
N TRP A 161 -0.91 -8.14 5.72
CA TRP A 161 -1.99 -8.68 6.52
C TRP A 161 -3.03 -9.44 5.67
N ALA A 162 -3.49 -8.84 4.56
CA ALA A 162 -4.42 -9.49 3.64
C ALA A 162 -3.87 -10.82 3.11
N TRP A 163 -2.58 -10.88 2.77
CA TRP A 163 -1.94 -12.09 2.26
C TRP A 163 -1.83 -13.19 3.32
N VAL A 164 -1.47 -12.85 4.56
CA VAL A 164 -1.42 -13.82 5.67
C VAL A 164 -2.81 -14.41 5.93
N THR A 165 -3.85 -13.57 6.03
CA THR A 165 -5.22 -14.04 6.24
C THR A 165 -5.71 -14.90 5.06
N LEU A 166 -5.37 -14.52 3.82
CA LEU A 166 -5.73 -15.30 2.63
C LEU A 166 -5.10 -16.70 2.66
N ARG A 167 -3.84 -16.82 3.09
CA ARG A 167 -3.15 -18.11 3.20
C ARG A 167 -3.83 -19.05 4.18
N GLU A 168 -4.32 -18.51 5.30
CA GLU A 168 -5.09 -19.26 6.28
C GLU A 168 -6.44 -19.72 5.70
N GLU A 169 -7.20 -18.81 5.09
CA GLU A 169 -8.52 -19.13 4.52
C GLU A 169 -8.45 -20.13 3.37
N ARG A 170 -7.46 -20.00 2.48
CA ARG A 170 -7.25 -20.95 1.36
C ARG A 170 -7.08 -22.38 1.84
N THR A 171 -6.34 -22.57 2.93
CA THR A 171 -6.09 -23.90 3.50
C THR A 171 -7.41 -24.53 3.98
N GLU A 172 -8.31 -23.72 4.55
CA GLU A 172 -9.62 -24.18 5.01
C GLU A 172 -10.59 -24.47 3.84
N VAL A 173 -10.57 -23.66 2.78
CA VAL A 173 -11.38 -23.90 1.57
C VAL A 173 -10.98 -25.21 0.89
N VAL A 174 -9.68 -25.47 0.74
CA VAL A 174 -9.18 -26.73 0.15
C VAL A 174 -9.58 -27.94 1.00
N LYS A 175 -9.47 -27.86 2.34
CA LYS A 175 -9.91 -28.93 3.24
C LYS A 175 -11.41 -29.22 3.11
N LYS A 176 -12.24 -28.19 2.98
CA LYS A 176 -13.70 -28.33 2.78
C LYS A 176 -14.02 -29.01 1.44
N SER A 177 -13.35 -28.58 0.37
CA SER A 177 -13.51 -29.16 -0.97
C SER A 177 -13.14 -30.65 -0.99
N LEU A 178 -12.02 -31.02 -0.37
CA LEU A 178 -11.61 -32.44 -0.23
C LEU A 178 -12.62 -33.27 0.56
N LYS A 179 -13.18 -32.73 1.66
CA LYS A 179 -14.20 -33.41 2.46
C LYS A 179 -15.49 -33.63 1.68
N GLN A 180 -15.94 -32.64 0.91
CA GLN A 180 -17.11 -32.78 0.04
C GLN A 180 -16.89 -33.84 -1.05
N SER A 181 -15.73 -33.83 -1.72
CA SER A 181 -15.37 -34.83 -2.73
C SER A 181 -15.39 -36.25 -2.16
N ASN A 182 -14.75 -36.48 -1.00
CA ASN A 182 -14.76 -37.78 -0.33
C ASN A 182 -16.18 -38.21 0.11
N SER A 183 -17.02 -37.29 0.56
CA SER A 183 -18.41 -37.61 0.92
C SER A 183 -19.28 -37.98 -0.29
N SER A 184 -19.03 -37.35 -1.45
CA SER A 184 -19.73 -37.67 -2.70
C SER A 184 -19.38 -39.07 -3.19
N LEU A 185 -18.09 -39.45 -3.14
CA LEU A 185 -17.65 -40.78 -3.53
C LEU A 185 -18.29 -41.87 -2.67
N ARG A 186 -18.36 -41.64 -1.35
CA ARG A 186 -18.96 -42.62 -0.41
C ARG A 186 -20.47 -42.78 -0.53
N ASN A 187 -21.18 -41.87 -1.20
CA ASN A 187 -22.62 -41.97 -1.45
C ASN A 187 -22.94 -42.64 -2.80
N MET A 188 -21.93 -42.99 -3.60
CA MET A 188 -22.07 -43.68 -4.89
C MET A 188 -21.80 -45.19 -4.79
N ASP A 189 -21.31 -45.66 -3.64
CA ASP A 189 -21.16 -47.06 -3.25
C ASP A 189 -22.34 -47.52 -2.37
#